data_AF-A0A8J6ZWD0-F1
#
_entry.id   AF-A0A8J6ZWD0-F1
#
_cell.length_a   1.000
_cell.length_b   1.000
_cell.length_c   1.000
_cell.angle_alpha   90.00
_cell.angle_beta   90.00
_cell.angle_gamma   90.00
#
_symmetry.space_group_name_H-M   'P 1'
#
loop_
_entity.id
_entity.type
_entity.pdbx_description
1 polymer ?
#
loop_
_entity_poly.entity_id
_entity_poly.type
_entity_poly.pdbx_seq_one_letter_code
_entity_poly.pdbx_strand_id
1 'polypeptide(L)'
;MSTLAINAPQKSEQSADLEFNLFDLAQQYFYLIKQEYAEYGIQVNPATRLHPTTGFLSYYDLQDKQIYLSLPDHISSATKLRQLLLRSLYGFGTNEELYTLARLLLPHTIAHELAHALRHDCGLFSNNLWHEEQLANQLAIIAIRRYRSSAEQQQLLTLLEQVITHLSIKFGTPDTAVNTYRNFWQGLRINNQIENTLWEHLKLNQKLFNAESNEVLCQSNKLSHELVAKLQQRTAGINQINNQYAANQSQYMYYQFYWIYLDLKNSDNFYIEEFIQQHLNLAVGRLS
;
A
#
# COMPACT_ATOMS: atom_id res chain seq x y z
N MET A 1 3.15 27.56 -13.60
CA MET A 1 3.01 26.97 -12.26
C MET A 1 1.69 27.43 -11.68
N SER A 2 0.64 26.63 -11.88
CA SER A 2 -0.66 26.82 -11.26
C SER A 2 -0.96 25.52 -10.52
N THR A 3 -0.79 25.52 -9.21
CA THR A 3 -1.24 24.43 -8.35
C THR A 3 -2.76 24.50 -8.33
N LEU A 4 -3.43 23.69 -9.16
CA LEU A 4 -4.84 23.38 -8.98
C LEU A 4 -4.96 22.63 -7.65
N ALA A 5 -5.20 23.37 -6.58
CA ALA A 5 -5.72 22.79 -5.35
C ALA A 5 -7.11 22.24 -5.69
N ILE A 6 -7.19 20.93 -5.93
CA ILE A 6 -8.46 20.21 -5.95
C ILE A 6 -8.97 20.30 -4.51
N ASN A 7 -9.86 21.24 -4.25
CA ASN A 7 -10.53 21.35 -2.96
C ASN A 7 -11.24 20.03 -2.70
N ALA A 8 -10.86 19.34 -1.61
CA ALA A 8 -11.69 18.30 -1.05
C ALA A 8 -13.11 18.87 -0.86
N PRO A 9 -14.17 18.12 -1.17
CA PRO A 9 -15.53 18.63 -1.15
C PRO A 9 -15.83 19.30 0.19
N GLN A 10 -16.19 20.59 0.14
CA GLN A 10 -16.54 21.39 1.30
C GLN A 10 -17.76 20.76 2.00
N LYS A 11 -17.62 20.44 3.29
CA LYS A 11 -18.75 20.08 4.14
C LYS A 11 -19.64 21.31 4.34
N SER A 12 -20.82 21.31 3.73
CA SER A 12 -21.93 22.14 4.18
C SER A 12 -22.48 21.56 5.47
N GLU A 13 -22.45 22.35 6.54
CA GLU A 13 -23.10 22.03 7.82
C GLU A 13 -24.63 22.08 7.67
N GLN A 14 -25.24 20.99 7.20
CA GLN A 14 -26.66 20.68 7.43
C GLN A 14 -26.79 19.16 7.61
N SER A 15 -27.26 18.75 8.79
CA SER A 15 -27.49 17.35 9.15
C SER A 15 -28.64 16.77 8.32
N ALA A 16 -28.32 15.88 7.39
CA ALA A 16 -29.22 14.94 6.75
C ALA A 16 -28.42 13.71 6.32
N ASP A 17 -29.01 12.53 6.44
CA ASP A 17 -28.51 11.20 6.06
C ASP A 17 -28.07 11.11 4.58
N LEU A 18 -26.96 11.74 4.24
CA LEU A 18 -26.15 11.33 3.09
C LEU A 18 -25.25 10.21 3.59
N GLU A 19 -25.78 8.98 3.55
CA GLU A 19 -24.94 7.78 3.56
C GLU A 19 -23.90 7.94 2.45
N PHE A 20 -22.68 8.30 2.83
CA PHE A 20 -21.56 8.48 1.92
C PHE A 20 -21.24 7.13 1.29
N ASN A 21 -21.67 6.91 0.05
CA ASN A 21 -21.37 5.68 -0.69
C ASN A 21 -19.88 5.67 -1.07
N LEU A 22 -19.06 4.85 -0.40
CA LEU A 22 -17.62 4.79 -0.70
C LEU A 22 -17.35 4.28 -2.13
N PHE A 23 -18.26 3.52 -2.74
CA PHE A 23 -18.11 3.08 -4.12
C PHE A 23 -18.22 4.24 -5.12
N ASP A 24 -19.15 5.17 -4.90
CA ASP A 24 -19.25 6.37 -5.74
C ASP A 24 -18.01 7.27 -5.57
N LEU A 25 -17.50 7.37 -4.34
CA LEU A 25 -16.23 8.05 -4.06
C LEU A 25 -15.05 7.33 -4.72
N ALA A 26 -15.05 6.01 -4.74
CA ALA A 26 -14.02 5.21 -5.41
C ALA A 26 -14.02 5.44 -6.93
N GLN A 27 -15.19 5.53 -7.57
CA GLN A 27 -15.32 5.86 -8.98
C GLN A 27 -14.72 7.24 -9.30
N GLN A 28 -14.94 8.23 -8.43
CA GLN A 28 -14.35 9.56 -8.58
C GLN A 28 -12.82 9.49 -8.50
N TYR A 29 -12.26 8.85 -7.48
CA TYR A 29 -10.81 8.68 -7.36
C TYR A 29 -10.21 7.90 -8.53
N PHE A 30 -10.88 6.86 -9.02
CA PHE A 30 -10.43 6.10 -10.18
C PHE A 30 -10.31 6.96 -11.42
N TYR A 31 -11.30 7.81 -11.68
CA TYR A 31 -11.24 8.76 -12.79
C TYR A 31 -10.09 9.76 -12.62
N LEU A 32 -9.98 10.39 -11.45
CA LEU A 32 -8.94 11.39 -11.16
C LEU A 32 -7.53 10.79 -11.29
N ILE A 33 -7.28 9.62 -10.70
CA ILE A 33 -5.97 8.95 -10.79
C ILE A 33 -5.64 8.59 -12.24
N LYS A 34 -6.61 8.10 -13.02
CA LYS A 34 -6.39 7.84 -14.46
C LYS A 34 -6.04 9.10 -15.25
N GLN A 35 -6.70 10.22 -14.96
CA GLN A 35 -6.37 11.49 -15.59
C GLN A 35 -4.96 11.93 -15.24
N GLU A 36 -4.59 11.89 -13.96
CA GLU A 36 -3.24 12.23 -13.51
C GLU A 36 -2.19 11.34 -14.18
N TYR A 37 -2.42 10.02 -14.26
CA TYR A 37 -1.53 9.10 -14.95
C TYR A 37 -1.34 9.47 -16.43
N ALA A 38 -2.40 9.89 -17.12
CA ALA A 38 -2.31 10.34 -18.50
C ALA A 38 -1.43 11.58 -18.68
N GLU A 39 -1.36 12.50 -17.70
CA GLU A 39 -0.45 13.66 -17.73
C GLU A 39 1.03 13.25 -17.73
N TYR A 40 1.34 12.08 -17.18
CA TYR A 40 2.68 11.49 -17.19
C TYR A 40 2.92 10.51 -18.36
N GLY A 41 1.99 10.44 -19.32
CA GLY A 41 2.08 9.53 -20.45
C GLY A 41 1.72 8.07 -20.12
N ILE A 42 1.19 7.80 -18.92
CA ILE A 42 0.71 6.46 -18.56
C ILE A 42 -0.72 6.30 -19.09
N GLN A 43 -0.92 5.34 -19.99
CA GLN A 43 -2.23 5.02 -20.56
C GLN A 43 -2.81 3.77 -19.89
N VAL A 44 -3.71 3.97 -18.92
CA VAL A 44 -4.52 2.88 -18.36
C VAL A 44 -5.53 2.43 -19.41
N ASN A 45 -5.69 1.12 -19.60
CA ASN A 45 -6.64 0.56 -20.54
C ASN A 45 -8.05 1.22 -20.39
N PRO A 46 -8.60 1.78 -21.49
CA PRO A 46 -9.87 2.48 -21.45
C PRO A 46 -11.06 1.57 -21.17
N ALA A 47 -10.91 0.24 -21.22
CA ALA A 47 -11.94 -0.74 -20.87
C ALA A 47 -11.93 -1.15 -19.39
N THR A 48 -10.86 -0.89 -18.63
CA THR A 48 -10.80 -1.22 -17.19
C THR A 48 -11.80 -0.37 -16.41
N ARG A 49 -12.62 -1.02 -15.58
CA ARG A 49 -13.63 -0.42 -14.70
C ARG A 49 -13.48 -0.92 -13.27
N LEU A 50 -14.07 -0.18 -12.33
CA LEU A 50 -14.29 -0.64 -10.96
C LEU A 50 -15.63 -1.37 -10.85
N HIS A 51 -15.63 -2.48 -10.12
CA HIS A 51 -16.82 -3.26 -9.76
C HIS A 51 -16.85 -3.51 -8.26
N PRO A 52 -18.03 -3.57 -7.62
CA PRO A 52 -18.12 -4.00 -6.23
C PRO A 52 -17.84 -5.51 -6.13
N THR A 53 -17.21 -5.93 -5.03
CA THR A 53 -17.12 -7.36 -4.69
C THR A 53 -17.59 -7.65 -3.26
N THR A 54 -18.13 -8.85 -3.08
CA THR A 54 -18.50 -9.40 -1.78
C THR A 54 -17.32 -10.07 -1.07
N GLY A 55 -16.16 -10.17 -1.73
CA GLY A 55 -14.92 -10.66 -1.13
C GLY A 55 -14.42 -9.79 0.03
N PHE A 56 -13.34 -10.23 0.69
CA PHE A 56 -12.67 -9.47 1.75
C PHE A 56 -11.61 -8.52 1.20
N LEU A 57 -10.99 -8.87 0.08
CA LEU A 57 -9.91 -8.12 -0.55
C LEU A 57 -10.39 -7.46 -1.84
N SER A 58 -9.87 -6.28 -2.12
CA SER A 58 -9.88 -5.71 -3.46
C SER A 58 -8.82 -6.41 -4.31
N TYR A 59 -9.05 -6.51 -5.61
CA TYR A 59 -8.11 -7.14 -6.54
C TYR A 59 -8.35 -6.70 -7.98
N TYR A 60 -7.29 -6.72 -8.78
CA TYR A 60 -7.33 -6.71 -10.23
C TYR A 60 -7.38 -8.14 -10.77
N ASP A 61 -8.33 -8.42 -11.66
CA ASP A 61 -8.48 -9.73 -12.29
C ASP A 61 -7.71 -9.78 -13.62
N LEU A 62 -6.79 -10.76 -13.75
CA LEU A 62 -5.96 -10.92 -14.93
C LEU A 62 -6.73 -11.44 -16.17
N GLN A 63 -7.88 -12.08 -15.99
CA GLN A 63 -8.66 -12.68 -17.08
C GLN A 63 -9.53 -11.63 -17.77
N ASP A 64 -10.30 -10.86 -16.99
CA ASP A 64 -11.24 -9.87 -17.54
C ASP A 64 -10.72 -8.43 -17.51
N LYS A 65 -9.54 -8.22 -16.89
CA LYS A 65 -8.83 -6.95 -16.77
C LYS A 65 -9.65 -5.87 -16.05
N GLN A 66 -10.47 -6.28 -15.08
CA GLN A 66 -11.27 -5.40 -14.25
C GLN A 66 -10.72 -5.29 -12.83
N ILE A 67 -11.14 -4.25 -12.11
CA ILE A 67 -10.79 -4.03 -10.71
C ILE A 67 -12.03 -4.24 -9.86
N TYR A 68 -11.92 -5.10 -8.86
CA TYR A 68 -12.97 -5.42 -7.91
C TYR A 68 -12.64 -4.81 -6.55
N LEU A 69 -13.56 -4.00 -6.00
CA LEU A 69 -13.34 -3.31 -4.72
C LEU A 69 -14.19 -3.92 -3.59
N SER A 70 -13.51 -4.29 -2.51
CA SER A 70 -14.13 -4.74 -1.27
C SER A 70 -14.37 -3.53 -0.35
N LEU A 71 -15.57 -2.96 -0.42
CA LEU A 71 -15.96 -1.79 0.39
C LEU A 71 -17.06 -2.14 1.39
N PRO A 72 -17.09 -1.51 2.58
CA PRO A 72 -18.12 -1.79 3.58
C PRO A 72 -19.53 -1.30 3.20
N ASP A 73 -19.74 -0.61 2.07
CA ASP A 73 -20.96 0.17 1.75
C ASP A 73 -22.29 -0.58 1.62
N HIS A 74 -22.27 -1.90 1.53
CA HIS A 74 -23.48 -2.64 1.17
C HIS A 74 -24.36 -2.92 2.39
N ILE A 75 -25.68 -2.71 2.24
CA ILE A 75 -26.71 -2.99 3.26
C ILE A 75 -27.48 -4.27 2.88
N SER A 76 -26.78 -5.39 2.86
CA SER A 76 -27.37 -6.73 2.88
C SER A 76 -27.05 -7.40 4.21
N SER A 77 -27.81 -8.44 4.60
CA SER A 77 -27.48 -9.21 5.81
C SER A 77 -26.08 -9.82 5.75
N ALA A 78 -25.63 -10.26 4.57
CA ALA A 78 -24.29 -10.80 4.36
C ALA A 78 -23.20 -9.75 4.56
N THR A 79 -23.43 -8.51 4.12
CA THR A 79 -22.44 -7.44 4.22
C THR A 79 -22.38 -6.84 5.62
N LYS A 80 -23.48 -6.85 6.38
CA LYS A 80 -23.47 -6.57 7.83
C LYS A 80 -22.60 -7.59 8.59
N LEU A 81 -22.74 -8.88 8.28
CA LEU A 81 -21.88 -9.91 8.87
C LEU A 81 -20.40 -9.68 8.48
N ARG A 82 -20.13 -9.36 7.22
CA ARG A 82 -18.77 -9.02 6.77
C ARG A 82 -18.19 -7.82 7.53
N GLN A 83 -18.96 -6.75 7.73
CA GLN A 83 -18.51 -5.60 8.52
C GLN A 83 -18.17 -5.99 9.96
N LEU A 84 -18.99 -6.83 10.61
CA LEU A 84 -18.72 -7.33 11.96
C LEU A 84 -17.42 -8.16 12.00
N LEU A 85 -17.21 -9.02 11.01
CA LEU A 85 -15.98 -9.81 10.88
C LEU A 85 -14.77 -8.92 10.66
N LEU A 86 -14.85 -7.92 9.77
CA LEU A 86 -13.77 -6.97 9.52
C LEU A 86 -13.44 -6.14 10.75
N ARG A 87 -14.45 -5.64 11.47
CA ARG A 87 -14.23 -4.91 12.74
C ARG A 87 -13.55 -5.78 13.79
N SER A 88 -14.03 -7.01 13.97
CA SER A 88 -13.42 -7.96 14.89
C SER A 88 -11.99 -8.29 14.46
N LEU A 89 -11.72 -8.39 13.16
CA LEU A 89 -10.38 -8.68 12.64
C LEU A 89 -9.43 -7.50 12.80
N TYR A 90 -9.91 -6.27 12.64
CA TYR A 90 -9.12 -5.05 12.72
C TYR A 90 -9.03 -4.48 14.13
N GLY A 91 -9.76 -5.05 15.10
CA GLY A 91 -9.82 -4.54 16.46
C GLY A 91 -10.55 -3.20 16.58
N PHE A 92 -11.54 -2.95 15.71
CA PHE A 92 -12.35 -1.73 15.73
C PHE A 92 -13.58 -1.88 16.63
N GLY A 93 -13.78 -0.87 17.48
CA GLY A 93 -14.91 -0.76 18.36
C GLY A 93 -16.18 -0.33 17.64
N THR A 94 -16.09 0.38 16.51
CA THR A 94 -17.26 0.92 15.79
C THR A 94 -17.21 0.72 14.27
N ASN A 95 -18.35 0.93 13.59
CA ASN A 95 -18.41 0.91 12.12
C ASN A 95 -17.71 2.15 11.55
N GLU A 96 -17.80 3.29 12.24
CA GLU A 96 -17.21 4.55 11.81
C GLU A 96 -15.69 4.44 11.64
N GLU A 97 -14.99 3.70 12.52
CA GLU A 97 -13.55 3.42 12.35
C GLU A 97 -13.27 2.64 11.07
N LEU A 98 -14.04 1.58 10.80
CA LEU A 98 -13.90 0.76 9.59
C LEU A 98 -14.17 1.58 8.33
N TYR A 99 -15.26 2.35 8.30
CA TYR A 99 -15.60 3.23 7.18
C TYR A 99 -14.55 4.32 6.99
N THR A 100 -14.03 4.89 8.07
CA THR A 100 -12.98 5.92 8.00
C THR A 100 -11.68 5.34 7.45
N LEU A 101 -11.27 4.15 7.90
CA LEU A 101 -10.10 3.46 7.36
C LEU A 101 -10.27 3.20 5.86
N ALA A 102 -11.42 2.63 5.45
CA ALA A 102 -11.73 2.35 4.05
C ALA A 102 -11.69 3.62 3.20
N ARG A 103 -12.37 4.69 3.63
CA ARG A 103 -12.37 6.00 2.94
C ARG A 103 -10.97 6.55 2.75
N LEU A 104 -10.17 6.56 3.83
CA LEU A 104 -8.81 7.11 3.79
C LEU A 104 -7.86 6.29 2.93
N LEU A 105 -8.11 4.98 2.74
CA LEU A 105 -7.32 4.08 1.90
C LEU A 105 -7.84 3.94 0.46
N LEU A 106 -8.98 4.54 0.10
CA LEU A 106 -9.54 4.42 -1.26
C LEU A 106 -8.54 4.81 -2.36
N PRO A 107 -7.87 5.98 -2.32
CA PRO A 107 -6.95 6.35 -3.39
C PRO A 107 -5.76 5.39 -3.49
N HIS A 108 -5.27 4.88 -2.36
CA HIS A 108 -4.21 3.87 -2.33
C HIS A 108 -4.69 2.56 -2.95
N THR A 109 -5.84 2.05 -2.51
CA THR A 109 -6.39 0.78 -3.01
C THR A 109 -6.58 0.84 -4.52
N ILE A 110 -7.14 1.93 -5.04
CA ILE A 110 -7.36 2.10 -6.47
C ILE A 110 -6.05 2.18 -7.24
N ALA A 111 -5.10 3.00 -6.77
CA ALA A 111 -3.80 3.13 -7.42
C ALA A 111 -2.97 1.83 -7.36
N HIS A 112 -3.13 1.04 -6.29
CA HIS A 112 -2.52 -0.28 -6.14
C HIS A 112 -3.04 -1.23 -7.21
N GLU A 113 -4.36 -1.38 -7.36
CA GLU A 113 -4.93 -2.27 -8.39
C GLU A 113 -4.66 -1.76 -9.81
N LEU A 114 -4.59 -0.45 -10.00
CA LEU A 114 -4.14 0.14 -11.27
C LEU A 114 -2.68 -0.19 -11.58
N ALA A 115 -1.81 -0.30 -10.58
CA ALA A 115 -0.42 -0.70 -10.79
C ALA A 115 -0.33 -2.13 -11.34
N HIS A 116 -1.12 -3.05 -10.79
CA HIS A 116 -1.25 -4.42 -11.30
C HIS A 116 -1.76 -4.42 -12.74
N ALA A 117 -2.80 -3.65 -13.03
CA ALA A 117 -3.34 -3.50 -14.38
C ALA A 117 -2.30 -2.97 -15.38
N LEU A 118 -1.57 -1.91 -15.00
CA LEU A 118 -0.52 -1.32 -15.84
C LEU A 118 0.62 -2.29 -16.11
N ARG A 119 1.10 -2.99 -15.09
CA ARG A 119 2.17 -3.99 -15.26
C ARG A 119 1.71 -5.16 -16.10
N HIS A 120 0.45 -5.59 -15.97
CA HIS A 120 -0.13 -6.61 -16.84
C HIS A 120 -0.22 -6.14 -18.30
N ASP A 121 -0.75 -4.95 -18.56
CA ASP A 121 -0.88 -4.42 -19.92
C ASP A 121 0.48 -4.13 -20.59
N CYS A 122 1.52 -3.79 -19.81
CA CYS A 122 2.90 -3.66 -20.30
C CYS A 122 3.63 -5.01 -20.47
N GLY A 123 3.02 -6.14 -20.12
CA GLY A 123 3.67 -7.45 -20.18
C GLY A 123 4.82 -7.64 -19.17
N LEU A 124 4.78 -6.88 -18.06
CA LEU A 124 5.82 -6.85 -17.03
C LEU A 124 5.40 -7.56 -15.74
N PHE A 125 4.14 -7.96 -15.60
CA PHE A 125 3.63 -8.69 -14.44
C PHE A 125 4.36 -10.04 -14.30
N SER A 126 4.95 -10.30 -13.14
CA SER A 126 5.80 -11.47 -12.88
C SER A 126 5.16 -12.47 -11.93
N ASN A 127 5.78 -13.65 -11.82
CA ASN A 127 5.38 -14.69 -10.85
C ASN A 127 5.91 -14.42 -9.44
N ASN A 128 6.71 -13.37 -9.23
CA ASN A 128 7.19 -12.98 -7.90
C ASN A 128 6.16 -12.05 -7.26
N LEU A 129 5.12 -12.66 -6.67
CA LEU A 129 3.96 -11.95 -6.16
C LEU A 129 4.33 -10.95 -5.05
N TRP A 130 5.30 -11.27 -4.19
CA TRP A 130 5.84 -10.31 -3.23
C TRP A 130 6.38 -9.04 -3.93
N HIS A 131 7.12 -9.21 -5.02
CA HIS A 131 7.65 -8.07 -5.77
C HIS A 131 6.53 -7.25 -6.42
N GLU A 132 5.53 -7.91 -7.03
CA GLU A 132 4.37 -7.24 -7.62
C GLU A 132 3.62 -6.39 -6.59
N GLU A 133 3.38 -6.93 -5.40
CA GLU A 133 2.74 -6.21 -4.29
C GLU A 133 3.54 -4.98 -3.83
N GLN A 134 4.87 -5.11 -3.74
CA GLN A 134 5.73 -4.00 -3.34
C GLN A 134 5.73 -2.87 -4.39
N LEU A 135 5.71 -3.22 -5.68
CA LEU A 135 5.60 -2.24 -6.76
C LEU A 135 4.23 -1.56 -6.77
N ALA A 136 3.16 -2.33 -6.58
CA ALA A 136 1.82 -1.79 -6.51
C ALA A 136 1.66 -0.81 -5.32
N ASN A 137 2.19 -1.17 -4.16
CA ASN A 137 2.26 -0.28 -3.00
C ASN A 137 3.10 0.98 -3.26
N GLN A 138 4.20 0.87 -4.00
CA GLN A 138 5.03 2.03 -4.37
C GLN A 138 4.27 3.01 -5.26
N LEU A 139 3.50 2.55 -6.25
CA LEU A 139 2.68 3.47 -7.05
C LEU A 139 1.51 4.04 -6.23
N ALA A 140 0.91 3.21 -5.38
CA ALA A 140 -0.21 3.61 -4.54
C ALA A 140 0.15 4.68 -3.50
N ILE A 141 1.35 4.61 -2.90
CA ILE A 141 1.82 5.63 -1.97
C ILE A 141 2.05 6.98 -2.67
N ILE A 142 2.50 6.97 -3.94
CA ILE A 142 2.64 8.21 -4.74
C ILE A 142 1.28 8.87 -4.92
N ALA A 143 0.26 8.10 -5.30
CA ALA A 143 -1.09 8.61 -5.52
C ALA A 143 -1.69 9.18 -4.22
N ILE A 144 -1.71 8.39 -3.14
CA ILE A 144 -2.44 8.75 -1.92
C ILE A 144 -1.88 9.99 -1.19
N ARG A 145 -0.61 10.36 -1.42
CA ARG A 145 -0.03 11.61 -0.89
C ARG A 145 -0.71 12.88 -1.41
N ARG A 146 -1.32 12.82 -2.61
CA ARG A 146 -2.01 13.97 -3.22
C ARG A 146 -3.41 14.21 -2.65
N TYR A 147 -4.07 13.14 -2.19
CA TYR A 147 -5.48 13.14 -1.86
C TYR A 147 -5.77 13.23 -0.35
N ARG A 148 -4.77 13.54 0.48
CA ARG A 148 -4.94 13.62 1.94
C ARG A 148 -4.30 14.85 2.52
N SER A 149 -5.00 15.45 3.47
CA SER A 149 -4.44 16.46 4.37
C SER A 149 -3.51 15.83 5.42
N SER A 150 -2.69 16.66 6.08
CA SER A 150 -1.85 16.21 7.21
C SER A 150 -2.68 15.60 8.35
N ALA A 151 -3.88 16.14 8.61
CA ALA A 151 -4.79 15.63 9.63
C ALA A 151 -5.31 14.22 9.27
N GLU A 152 -5.71 14.03 8.01
CA GLU A 152 -6.15 12.71 7.51
C GLU A 152 -5.01 11.69 7.48
N GLN A 153 -3.79 12.12 7.16
CA GLN A 153 -2.62 11.25 7.24
C GLN A 153 -2.36 10.80 8.69
N GLN A 154 -2.41 11.71 9.66
CA GLN A 154 -2.25 11.34 11.07
C GLN A 154 -3.37 10.41 11.54
N GLN A 155 -4.62 10.67 11.13
CA GLN A 155 -5.75 9.81 11.44
C GLN A 155 -5.56 8.40 10.87
N LEU A 156 -5.12 8.29 9.62
CA LEU A 156 -4.85 7.00 9.00
C LEU A 156 -3.72 6.25 9.73
N LEU A 157 -2.63 6.93 10.08
CA LEU A 157 -1.53 6.32 10.83
C LEU A 157 -2.01 5.73 12.16
N THR A 158 -2.87 6.45 12.89
CA THR A 158 -3.47 5.95 14.14
C THR A 158 -4.32 4.70 13.89
N LEU A 159 -5.20 4.71 12.88
CA LEU A 159 -6.05 3.55 12.57
C LEU A 159 -5.20 2.34 12.14
N LEU A 160 -4.19 2.55 11.31
CA LEU A 160 -3.27 1.48 10.88
C LEU A 160 -2.50 0.90 12.07
N GLU A 161 -2.00 1.74 12.99
CA GLU A 161 -1.29 1.28 14.19
C GLU A 161 -2.17 0.40 15.09
N GLN A 162 -3.45 0.76 15.25
CA GLN A 162 -4.44 -0.05 15.95
C GLN A 162 -4.65 -1.41 15.26
N VAL A 163 -4.89 -1.42 13.94
CA VAL A 163 -5.06 -2.66 13.17
C VAL A 163 -3.83 -3.55 13.25
N ILE A 164 -2.64 -2.98 13.05
CA ILE A 164 -1.36 -3.69 13.08
C ILE A 164 -1.12 -4.30 14.47
N THR A 165 -1.37 -3.55 15.54
CA THR A 165 -1.23 -4.04 16.92
C THR A 165 -2.18 -5.19 17.19
N HIS A 166 -3.44 -5.08 16.76
CA HIS A 166 -4.43 -6.12 16.95
C HIS A 166 -4.08 -7.41 16.18
N LEU A 167 -3.71 -7.27 14.91
CA LEU A 167 -3.34 -8.39 14.05
C LEU A 167 -2.02 -9.05 14.49
N SER A 168 -1.04 -8.29 14.95
CA SER A 168 0.25 -8.85 15.40
C SER A 168 0.08 -9.75 16.64
N ILE A 169 -0.77 -9.36 17.58
CA ILE A 169 -1.16 -10.19 18.74
C ILE A 169 -1.84 -11.48 18.26
N LYS A 170 -2.78 -11.35 17.31
CA LYS A 170 -3.55 -12.48 16.79
C LYS A 170 -2.69 -13.52 16.09
N PHE A 171 -1.66 -13.10 15.35
CA PHE A 171 -0.76 -14.01 14.63
C PHE A 171 0.43 -14.49 15.46
N GLY A 172 0.69 -13.90 16.64
CA GLY A 172 1.82 -14.28 17.49
C GLY A 172 3.19 -14.03 16.84
N THR A 173 3.24 -13.20 15.80
CA THR A 173 4.45 -12.94 15.00
C THR A 173 4.70 -11.43 14.87
N PRO A 174 5.15 -10.76 15.95
CA PRO A 174 5.66 -9.39 15.81
C PRO A 174 6.79 -9.37 14.76
N ASP A 175 6.88 -8.30 13.98
CA ASP A 175 7.96 -7.98 13.03
C ASP A 175 8.01 -8.73 11.68
N THR A 176 7.21 -9.77 11.44
CA THR A 176 7.30 -10.51 10.15
C THR A 176 7.01 -9.62 8.93
N ALA A 177 6.12 -8.64 9.06
CA ALA A 177 5.83 -7.70 7.99
C ALA A 177 6.96 -6.68 7.76
N VAL A 178 7.64 -6.26 8.82
CA VAL A 178 8.85 -5.40 8.72
C VAL A 178 9.95 -6.14 7.96
N ASN A 179 10.15 -7.41 8.29
CA ASN A 179 11.19 -8.24 7.68
C ASN A 179 10.96 -8.48 6.19
N THR A 180 9.71 -8.36 5.71
CA THR A 180 9.33 -8.56 4.31
C THR A 180 9.09 -7.25 3.56
N TYR A 181 9.23 -6.08 4.19
CA TYR A 181 9.07 -4.79 3.53
C TYR A 181 10.18 -4.55 2.48
N ARG A 182 9.87 -3.95 1.30
CA ARG A 182 10.85 -3.79 0.20
C ARG A 182 12.18 -3.19 0.63
N ASN A 183 12.15 -2.12 1.43
CA ASN A 183 13.34 -1.51 1.99
C ASN A 183 13.55 -1.99 3.42
N PHE A 184 14.08 -3.21 3.57
CA PHE A 184 14.28 -3.90 4.84
C PHE A 184 14.81 -2.98 5.95
N TRP A 185 15.95 -2.34 5.68
CA TRP A 185 16.64 -1.46 6.63
C TRP A 185 15.81 -0.24 7.03
N GLN A 186 15.11 0.36 6.07
CA GLN A 186 14.20 1.47 6.36
C GLN A 186 13.02 1.02 7.23
N GLY A 187 12.47 -0.17 6.98
CA GLY A 187 11.43 -0.76 7.81
C GLY A 187 11.91 -0.94 9.25
N LEU A 188 13.12 -1.47 9.45
CA LEU A 188 13.73 -1.59 10.77
C LEU A 188 13.93 -0.23 11.44
N ARG A 189 14.38 0.79 10.69
CA ARG A 189 14.57 2.16 11.21
C ARG A 189 13.25 2.77 11.69
N ILE A 190 12.20 2.67 10.89
CA ILE A 190 10.87 3.23 11.24
C ILE A 190 10.31 2.58 12.50
N ASN A 191 10.64 1.30 12.76
CA ASN A 191 10.27 0.59 13.98
C ASN A 191 11.30 0.72 15.11
N ASN A 192 12.28 1.63 15.00
CA ASN A 192 13.33 1.84 15.99
C ASN A 192 14.16 0.58 16.31
N GLN A 193 14.26 -0.37 15.37
CA GLN A 193 15.06 -1.59 15.53
C GLN A 193 16.52 -1.40 15.10
N ILE A 194 16.81 -0.29 14.42
CA ILE A 194 18.17 0.17 14.14
C ILE A 194 18.28 1.67 14.41
N GLU A 195 19.47 2.11 14.78
CA GLU A 195 19.77 3.52 14.99
C GLU A 195 19.92 4.29 13.67
N ASN A 196 19.69 5.61 13.71
CA ASN A 196 19.90 6.50 12.57
C ASN A 196 21.36 6.49 12.09
N THR A 197 22.33 6.32 12.99
CA THR A 197 23.76 6.22 12.66
C THR A 197 24.05 5.04 11.74
N LEU A 198 23.51 3.86 12.05
CA LEU A 198 23.62 2.67 11.21
C LEU A 198 22.92 2.87 9.86
N TRP A 199 21.76 3.53 9.85
CA TRP A 199 21.03 3.86 8.62
C TRP A 199 21.80 4.81 7.68
N GLU A 200 22.45 5.85 8.21
CA GLU A 200 23.26 6.75 7.37
C GLU A 200 24.50 6.04 6.82
N HIS A 201 25.13 5.16 7.59
CA HIS A 201 26.21 4.31 7.08
C HIS A 201 25.74 3.37 5.96
N LEU A 202 24.54 2.80 6.11
CA LEU A 202 23.89 1.98 5.09
C LEU A 202 23.68 2.76 3.78
N LYS A 203 23.07 3.94 3.87
CA LYS A 203 22.85 4.84 2.73
C LYS A 203 24.15 5.22 2.04
N LEU A 204 25.20 5.55 2.81
CA LEU A 204 26.50 5.93 2.28
C LEU A 204 27.17 4.76 1.54
N ASN A 205 27.19 3.57 2.13
CA ASN A 205 27.82 2.40 1.53
C ASN A 205 27.13 1.98 0.23
N GLN A 206 25.80 2.02 0.17
CA GLN A 206 25.07 1.73 -1.07
C GLN A 206 25.46 2.71 -2.20
N LYS A 207 25.58 4.01 -1.88
CA LYS A 207 25.99 5.04 -2.85
C LYS A 207 27.43 4.89 -3.31
N LEU A 208 28.35 4.54 -2.40
CA LEU A 208 29.79 4.48 -2.69
C LEU A 208 30.21 3.21 -3.43
N PHE A 209 29.61 2.06 -3.08
CA PHE A 209 30.11 0.76 -3.54
C PHE A 209 29.20 0.08 -4.57
N ASN A 210 28.00 0.62 -4.82
CA ASN A 210 26.98 -0.01 -5.67
C ASN A 210 26.78 -1.52 -5.37
N ALA A 211 27.06 -1.92 -4.12
CA ALA A 211 26.98 -3.29 -3.65
C ALA A 211 25.74 -3.43 -2.76
N GLU A 212 25.11 -4.61 -2.78
CA GLU A 212 24.05 -4.92 -1.83
C GLU A 212 24.61 -4.82 -0.42
N SER A 213 24.12 -3.83 0.34
CA SER A 213 24.67 -3.48 1.66
C SER A 213 24.67 -4.66 2.63
N ASN A 214 23.81 -5.65 2.41
CA ASN A 214 23.68 -6.83 3.26
C ASN A 214 24.96 -7.67 3.31
N GLU A 215 25.58 -7.96 2.16
CA GLU A 215 26.77 -8.83 2.13
C GLU A 215 27.98 -8.16 2.79
N VAL A 216 28.21 -6.88 2.46
CA VAL A 216 29.30 -6.09 3.03
C VAL A 216 29.16 -5.95 4.55
N LEU A 217 27.94 -5.78 5.05
CA LEU A 217 27.69 -5.61 6.48
C LEU A 217 27.80 -6.92 7.26
N CYS A 218 27.25 -8.01 6.74
CA CYS A 218 27.35 -9.33 7.34
C CYS A 218 28.83 -9.76 7.48
N GLN A 219 29.66 -9.41 6.50
CA GLN A 219 31.11 -9.69 6.54
C GLN A 219 31.87 -8.75 7.50
N SER A 220 31.37 -7.54 7.73
CA SER A 220 32.06 -6.53 8.54
C SER A 220 31.92 -6.69 10.06
N ASN A 221 31.19 -7.69 10.57
CA ASN A 221 30.83 -7.88 11.99
C ASN A 221 30.18 -6.65 12.66
N LYS A 222 29.62 -5.71 11.88
CA LYS A 222 28.95 -4.51 12.39
C LYS A 222 27.48 -4.71 12.74
N LEU A 223 26.89 -5.85 12.37
CA LEU A 223 25.50 -6.19 12.67
C LEU A 223 25.43 -7.08 13.91
N SER A 224 24.42 -6.86 14.76
CA SER A 224 24.11 -7.78 15.85
C SER A 224 23.63 -9.13 15.32
N HIS A 225 23.83 -10.20 16.10
CA HIS A 225 23.32 -11.53 15.75
C HIS A 225 21.81 -11.54 15.47
N GLU A 226 21.04 -10.70 16.17
CA GLU A 226 19.60 -10.55 15.95
C GLU A 226 19.28 -9.99 14.55
N LEU A 227 19.99 -8.95 14.10
CA LEU A 227 19.79 -8.35 12.78
C LEU A 227 20.17 -9.31 11.65
N VAL A 228 21.24 -10.10 11.85
CA VAL A 228 21.64 -11.16 10.92
C VAL A 228 20.55 -12.23 10.84
N ALA A 229 19.97 -12.65 11.97
CA ALA A 229 18.87 -13.60 11.98
C ALA A 229 17.64 -13.06 11.25
N LYS A 230 17.28 -11.78 11.45
CA LYS A 230 16.16 -11.12 10.75
C LYS A 230 16.39 -11.06 9.23
N LEU A 231 17.61 -10.74 8.79
CA LEU A 231 18.01 -10.78 7.38
C LEU A 231 17.87 -12.19 6.78
N GLN A 232 18.30 -13.23 7.50
CA GLN A 232 18.18 -14.60 7.03
C GLN A 232 16.71 -15.05 6.95
N GLN A 233 15.89 -14.64 7.91
CA GLN A 233 14.46 -14.94 7.95
C GLN A 233 13.66 -14.21 6.84
N ARG A 234 14.14 -13.06 6.36
CA ARG A 234 13.49 -12.31 5.28
C ARG A 234 13.22 -13.16 4.05
N THR A 235 14.21 -13.93 3.58
CA THR A 235 14.05 -14.78 2.39
C THR A 235 12.96 -15.83 2.60
N ALA A 236 12.91 -16.44 3.79
CA ALA A 236 11.85 -17.39 4.14
C ALA A 236 10.46 -16.72 4.15
N GLY A 237 10.35 -15.50 4.70
CA GLY A 237 9.11 -14.74 4.70
C GLY A 237 8.64 -14.35 3.30
N ILE A 238 9.55 -13.91 2.42
CA ILE A 238 9.25 -13.61 1.01
C ILE A 238 8.78 -14.87 0.27
N ASN A 239 9.48 -15.99 0.45
CA ASN A 239 9.11 -17.26 -0.14
C ASN A 239 7.73 -17.73 0.35
N GLN A 240 7.42 -17.52 1.63
CA GLN A 240 6.09 -17.80 2.16
C GLN A 240 5.02 -16.96 1.47
N ILE A 241 5.22 -15.65 1.30
CA ILE A 241 4.28 -14.76 0.60
C ILE A 241 4.05 -15.24 -0.84
N ASN A 242 5.13 -15.60 -1.56
CA ASN A 242 5.04 -16.10 -2.92
C ASN A 242 4.28 -17.44 -3.02
N ASN A 243 4.50 -18.35 -2.07
CA ASN A 243 3.88 -19.68 -2.09
C ASN A 243 2.43 -19.68 -1.59
N GLN A 244 2.09 -18.79 -0.66
CA GLN A 244 0.79 -18.77 0.04
C GLN A 244 -0.05 -17.55 -0.32
N TYR A 245 0.26 -16.87 -1.43
CA TYR A 245 -0.32 -15.58 -1.79
C TYR A 245 -1.84 -15.53 -1.57
N ALA A 246 -2.25 -14.65 -0.65
CA ALA A 246 -3.63 -14.47 -0.21
C ALA A 246 -4.40 -15.73 0.27
N ALA A 247 -3.78 -16.92 0.34
CA ALA A 247 -4.39 -18.14 0.87
C ALA A 247 -4.78 -17.99 2.34
N ASN A 248 -3.98 -17.24 3.10
CA ASN A 248 -4.36 -16.69 4.39
C ASN A 248 -4.60 -15.17 4.27
N GLN A 249 -5.83 -14.81 3.90
CA GLN A 249 -6.22 -13.40 3.68
C GLN A 249 -5.95 -12.52 4.90
N SER A 250 -6.09 -13.06 6.11
CA SER A 250 -5.88 -12.31 7.35
C SER A 250 -4.41 -11.95 7.56
N GLN A 251 -3.50 -12.88 7.26
CA GLN A 251 -2.06 -12.63 7.29
C GLN A 251 -1.63 -11.71 6.15
N TYR A 252 -2.24 -11.84 4.97
CA TYR A 252 -2.03 -10.93 3.85
C TYR A 252 -2.42 -9.49 4.19
N MET A 253 -3.58 -9.28 4.82
CA MET A 253 -3.99 -7.95 5.30
C MET A 253 -3.02 -7.39 6.34
N TYR A 254 -2.50 -8.22 7.24
CA TYR A 254 -1.46 -7.80 8.18
C TYR A 254 -0.22 -7.28 7.44
N TYR A 255 0.28 -7.99 6.42
CA TYR A 255 1.39 -7.50 5.61
C TYR A 255 1.07 -6.17 4.92
N GLN A 256 -0.08 -6.08 4.25
CA GLN A 256 -0.47 -4.88 3.50
C GLN A 256 -0.61 -3.66 4.42
N PHE A 257 -1.34 -3.76 5.53
CA PHE A 257 -1.49 -2.63 6.46
C PHE A 257 -0.15 -2.19 7.05
N TYR A 258 0.74 -3.13 7.37
CA TYR A 258 2.06 -2.80 7.88
C TYR A 258 2.93 -2.12 6.81
N TRP A 259 2.95 -2.63 5.58
CA TRP A 259 3.72 -2.02 4.50
C TRP A 259 3.23 -0.61 4.18
N ILE A 260 1.91 -0.40 4.12
CA ILE A 260 1.30 0.92 3.97
C ILE A 260 1.74 1.84 5.12
N TYR A 261 1.69 1.37 6.37
CA TYR A 261 2.12 2.15 7.53
C TYR A 261 3.60 2.58 7.43
N LEU A 262 4.48 1.66 7.02
CA LEU A 262 5.89 1.96 6.80
C LEU A 262 6.07 3.01 5.69
N ASP A 263 5.34 2.87 4.59
CA ASP A 263 5.38 3.80 3.47
C ASP A 263 4.89 5.21 3.84
N LEU A 264 3.91 5.30 4.73
CA LEU A 264 3.37 6.57 5.23
C LEU A 264 4.28 7.24 6.24
N LYS A 265 4.98 6.47 7.07
CA LYS A 265 6.00 6.98 8.01
C LYS A 265 7.33 7.30 7.32
N ASN A 266 7.52 6.81 6.10
CA ASN A 266 8.72 7.08 5.35
C ASN A 266 8.74 8.52 4.80
N SER A 267 9.80 9.25 5.12
CA SER A 267 10.07 10.60 4.61
C SER A 267 10.64 10.61 3.19
N ASP A 268 11.12 9.48 2.67
CA ASP A 268 11.66 9.42 1.33
C ASP A 268 10.53 9.58 0.29
N ASN A 269 10.84 10.29 -0.80
CA ASN A 269 9.90 10.58 -1.86
C ASN A 269 10.02 9.55 -2.97
N PHE A 270 8.92 8.87 -3.28
CA PHE A 270 8.76 8.15 -4.53
C PHE A 270 8.24 9.14 -5.57
N TYR A 271 8.87 9.17 -6.73
CA TYR A 271 8.43 9.98 -7.86
C TYR A 271 7.77 9.09 -8.92
N ILE A 272 6.67 9.57 -9.50
CA ILE A 272 5.95 8.80 -10.53
C ILE A 272 6.83 8.60 -11.76
N GLU A 273 7.65 9.58 -12.12
CA GLU A 273 8.60 9.49 -13.24
C GLU A 273 9.61 8.35 -13.05
N GLU A 274 10.12 8.16 -11.83
CA GLU A 274 11.04 7.05 -11.52
C GLU A 274 10.32 5.71 -11.63
N PHE A 275 9.08 5.61 -11.13
CA PHE A 275 8.28 4.39 -11.24
C PHE A 275 8.03 4.01 -12.70
N ILE A 276 7.65 4.99 -13.54
CA ILE A 276 7.39 4.80 -14.97
C ILE A 276 8.63 4.23 -15.67
N GLN A 277 9.78 4.87 -15.46
CA GLN A 277 11.02 4.49 -16.12
C GLN A 277 11.51 3.11 -15.65
N GLN A 278 11.46 2.83 -14.35
CA GLN A 278 12.07 1.64 -13.77
C GLN A 278 11.15 0.41 -13.79
N HIS A 279 9.83 0.61 -13.78
CA HIS A 279 8.87 -0.47 -13.53
C HIS A 279 7.78 -0.61 -14.59
N LEU A 280 7.63 0.36 -15.49
CA LEU A 280 6.73 0.27 -16.65
C LEU A 280 7.48 0.26 -18.00
N ASN A 281 8.80 0.48 -18.00
CA ASN A 281 9.63 0.59 -19.22
C ASN A 281 9.10 1.63 -20.23
N LEU A 282 8.44 2.68 -19.75
CA LEU A 282 7.95 3.77 -20.59
C LEU A 282 8.90 4.95 -20.54
N ALA A 283 9.01 5.69 -21.65
CA ALA A 283 9.73 6.96 -21.67
C ALA A 283 8.94 8.01 -20.90
N VAL A 284 9.62 8.77 -20.04
CA VAL A 284 8.99 9.87 -19.31
C VAL A 284 8.78 11.04 -20.27
N GLY A 285 7.53 11.31 -20.61
CA GLY A 285 7.13 12.51 -21.35
C GLY A 285 5.96 13.15 -20.63
N ARG A 286 6.17 14.31 -19.98
CA ARG A 286 5.04 15.13 -19.55
C ARG A 286 4.38 15.69 -20.81
N LEU A 287 3.11 15.35 -21.02
CA LEU A 287 2.32 15.99 -22.06
C LEU A 287 2.01 17.41 -21.55
N SER A 288 2.74 18.39 -22.09
CA SER A 288 2.61 19.83 -21.77
C SER A 288 1.35 20.43 -22.35
#